data_AF-A0A357V4M7-F1
#
_entry.id   AF-A0A357V4M7-F1
#
_cell.length_a   1.000
_cell.length_b   1.000
_cell.length_c   1.000
_cell.angle_alpha   90.00
_cell.angle_beta   90.00
_cell.angle_gamma   90.00
#
_symmetry.space_group_name_H-M   'P 1'
#
loop_
_entity.id
_entity.type
_entity.pdbx_description
1 polymer ?
#
loop_
_entity_poly.entity_id
_entity_poly.type
_entity_poly.pdbx_seq_one_letter_code
_entity_poly.pdbx_strand_id
1 'polypeptide(L)'
;MEIIDPDITVVEAASYPEALRTANETDDLDLALVDLGMPGMERFAGLNALIRSLDGVPVVVVSAAETSEEMSLAMDCGAHGYIPKTLDSSVVVNAVRQVIAGEIYLPPTLLDWAPGG
;
A
#
# COMPACT_ATOMS: atom_id res chain seq x y z
N MET A 1 2.90 4.38 20.07
CA MET A 1 2.35 3.09 19.66
C MET A 1 0.85 3.18 19.88
N GLU A 2 0.13 3.57 18.83
CA GLU A 2 -1.33 3.51 18.83
C GLU A 2 -1.70 2.05 18.60
N ILE A 3 -2.35 1.41 19.57
CA ILE A 3 -2.76 0.01 19.46
C ILE A 3 -4.09 0.00 18.73
N ILE A 4 -4.06 -0.29 17.44
CA ILE A 4 -5.26 -0.40 16.59
C ILE A 4 -6.00 -1.71 16.88
N ASP A 5 -5.26 -2.76 17.28
CA ASP A 5 -5.76 -4.06 17.72
C ASP A 5 -4.60 -4.78 18.48
N PRO A 6 -4.83 -5.50 19.59
CA PRO A 6 -3.78 -6.23 20.30
C PRO A 6 -3.09 -7.32 19.45
N ASP A 7 -3.74 -7.79 18.39
CA ASP A 7 -3.17 -8.79 17.47
C ASP A 7 -2.44 -8.17 16.27
N ILE A 8 -2.39 -6.82 16.17
CA ILE A 8 -1.71 -6.11 15.09
C ILE A 8 -0.43 -5.46 15.60
N THR A 9 0.69 -5.86 15.00
CA THR A 9 1.97 -5.15 15.19
C THR A 9 2.17 -4.19 14.05
N VAL A 10 2.25 -2.89 14.36
CA VAL A 10 2.55 -1.84 13.37
C VAL A 10 4.01 -1.44 13.50
N VAL A 11 4.74 -1.49 12.39
CA VAL A 11 6.08 -0.93 12.27
C VAL A 11 6.00 0.27 11.33
N GLU A 12 6.47 1.42 11.80
CA GLU A 12 6.35 2.70 11.09
C GLU A 12 7.68 3.07 10.42
N ALA A 13 7.58 3.76 9.29
CA ALA A 13 8.71 4.39 8.62
C ALA A 13 8.30 5.77 8.10
N ALA A 14 9.12 6.79 8.35
CA ALA A 14 8.83 8.17 8.00
C ALA A 14 9.36 8.59 6.62
N SER A 15 10.16 7.74 5.96
CA SER A 15 10.76 8.02 4.66
C SER A 15 10.97 6.75 3.84
N TYR A 16 11.07 6.88 2.52
CA TYR A 16 11.25 5.72 1.63
C TYR A 16 12.51 4.90 1.96
N PRO A 17 13.69 5.51 2.23
CA PRO A 17 14.87 4.75 2.65
C PRO A 17 14.66 4.01 3.98
N GLU A 18 13.93 4.61 4.91
CA GLU A 18 13.58 3.97 6.17
C GLU A 18 12.59 2.82 5.96
N ALA A 19 11.60 2.98 5.09
CA ALA A 19 10.63 1.94 4.77
C ALA A 19 11.32 0.71 4.17
N LEU A 20 12.26 0.89 3.24
CA LEU A 20 13.07 -0.20 2.71
C LEU A 20 13.91 -0.88 3.81
N ARG A 21 14.54 -0.09 4.67
CA ARG A 21 15.35 -0.65 5.76
C ARG A 21 14.48 -1.46 6.73
N THR A 22 13.38 -0.88 7.20
CA THR A 22 12.42 -1.52 8.10
C THR A 22 11.83 -2.78 7.50
N ALA A 23 11.46 -2.75 6.22
CA ALA A 23 10.95 -3.92 5.51
C ALA A 23 11.98 -5.06 5.46
N ASN A 24 13.27 -4.75 5.27
CA ASN A 24 14.33 -5.76 5.26
C ASN A 24 14.73 -6.25 6.66
N GLU A 25 14.49 -5.45 7.71
CA GLU A 25 14.79 -5.79 9.10
C GLU A 25 13.60 -6.47 9.81
N THR A 26 12.42 -6.50 9.18
CA THR A 26 11.19 -7.09 9.74
C THR A 26 10.88 -8.41 9.03
N ASP A 27 11.06 -9.52 9.74
CA ASP A 27 10.59 -10.82 9.30
C ASP A 27 9.05 -10.91 9.39
N ASP A 28 8.44 -11.77 8.57
CA ASP A 28 7.00 -12.11 8.60
C ASP A 28 6.03 -10.92 8.44
N LEU A 29 6.36 -9.95 7.57
CA LEU A 29 5.45 -8.84 7.27
C LEU A 29 4.21 -9.32 6.49
N ASP A 30 3.02 -9.18 7.06
CA ASP A 30 1.77 -9.60 6.40
C ASP A 30 1.30 -8.63 5.31
N LEU A 31 1.60 -7.34 5.45
CA LEU A 31 1.13 -6.27 4.57
C LEU A 31 1.96 -5.00 4.73
N ALA A 32 2.20 -4.29 3.62
CA ALA A 32 2.80 -2.96 3.65
C ALA A 32 1.80 -1.87 3.20
N LEU A 33 1.53 -0.89 4.07
CA LEU A 33 0.82 0.34 3.71
C LEU A 33 1.83 1.41 3.30
N VAL A 34 1.74 1.88 2.05
CA VAL A 34 2.77 2.73 1.45
C VAL A 34 2.17 4.06 0.96
N ASP A 35 2.76 5.17 1.40
CA ASP A 35 2.39 6.51 0.96
C ASP A 35 3.23 6.96 -0.24
N LEU A 36 2.58 7.26 -1.37
CA LEU A 36 3.27 7.81 -2.56
C LEU A 36 3.79 9.23 -2.36
N GLY A 37 3.27 9.95 -1.38
CA GLY A 37 3.71 11.30 -1.01
C GLY A 37 4.84 11.32 0.02
N MET A 38 5.35 10.17 0.45
CA MET A 38 6.37 10.13 1.51
C MET A 38 7.73 10.69 1.02
N PRO A 39 8.52 11.33 1.90
CA PRO A 39 9.85 11.82 1.54
C PRO A 39 10.77 10.72 1.00
N GLY A 40 11.46 11.04 -0.11
CA GLY A 40 12.40 10.13 -0.77
C GLY A 40 11.76 9.08 -1.71
N MET A 41 10.43 9.01 -1.79
CA MET A 41 9.73 8.14 -2.72
C MET A 41 9.72 8.73 -4.14
N GLU A 42 10.29 8.02 -5.11
CA GLU A 42 10.20 8.38 -6.53
C GLU A 42 8.87 7.89 -7.15
N ARG A 43 7.75 8.25 -6.51
CA ARG A 43 6.36 7.82 -6.83
C ARG A 43 6.30 6.37 -7.34
N PHE A 44 5.88 6.16 -8.58
CA PHE A 44 5.67 4.83 -9.16
C PHE A 44 6.97 4.05 -9.40
N ALA A 45 8.08 4.72 -9.71
CA ALA A 45 9.37 4.05 -9.86
C ALA A 45 9.86 3.50 -8.51
N GLY A 46 9.72 4.30 -7.45
CA GLY A 46 9.99 3.88 -6.08
C GLY A 46 9.04 2.77 -5.61
N LEU A 47 7.74 2.89 -5.91
CA LEU A 47 6.75 1.86 -5.58
C LEU A 47 7.09 0.50 -6.21
N ASN A 48 7.40 0.47 -7.52
CA ASN A 48 7.77 -0.76 -8.22
C ASN A 48 9.05 -1.38 -7.62
N ALA A 49 10.04 -0.57 -7.26
CA ALA A 49 11.25 -1.06 -6.59
C ALA A 49 10.96 -1.63 -5.19
N LEU A 50 10.10 -0.97 -4.42
CA LEU A 50 9.66 -1.43 -3.10
C LEU A 50 8.90 -2.74 -3.16
N ILE A 51 7.93 -2.87 -4.06
CA ILE A 51 7.15 -4.10 -4.27
C ILE A 51 8.09 -5.28 -4.57
N ARG A 52 9.11 -5.07 -5.42
CA ARG A 52 10.11 -6.10 -5.71
C ARG A 52 11.00 -6.46 -4.52
N SER A 53 11.28 -5.49 -3.64
CA SER A 53 12.07 -5.72 -2.42
C SER A 53 11.30 -6.49 -1.35
N LEU A 54 9.97 -6.45 -1.40
CA LEU A 54 9.07 -7.04 -0.42
C LEU A 54 8.72 -8.51 -0.71
N ASP A 55 9.26 -9.09 -1.78
CA ASP A 55 9.22 -10.53 -2.13
C ASP A 55 7.88 -11.25 -1.83
N GLY A 56 6.77 -10.68 -2.30
CA GLY A 56 5.45 -11.27 -2.18
C GLY A 56 4.59 -10.77 -1.02
N VAL A 57 5.12 -9.89 -0.15
CA VAL A 57 4.28 -9.17 0.82
C VAL A 57 3.32 -8.25 0.06
N PRO A 58 2.00 -8.33 0.31
CA PRO A 58 1.03 -7.50 -0.39
C PRO A 58 1.22 -6.03 -0.01
N VAL A 59 1.23 -5.17 -1.04
CA VAL A 59 1.43 -3.72 -0.89
C VAL A 59 0.13 -2.98 -1.18
N VAL A 60 -0.31 -2.16 -0.23
CA VAL A 60 -1.47 -1.28 -0.39
C VAL A 60 -1.00 0.16 -0.40
N VAL A 61 -1.35 0.88 -1.46
CA VAL A 61 -1.00 2.29 -1.61
C VAL A 61 -2.03 3.15 -0.89
N VAL A 62 -1.56 4.10 -0.07
CA VAL A 62 -2.38 5.08 0.62
C VAL A 62 -1.94 6.48 0.22
N SER A 63 -2.72 7.18 -0.61
CA SER A 63 -2.27 8.44 -1.20
C SER A 63 -3.37 9.48 -1.32
N ALA A 64 -2.98 10.76 -1.39
CA ALA A 64 -3.90 11.88 -1.63
C ALA A 64 -4.22 12.05 -3.12
N ALA A 65 -3.57 11.30 -4.01
CA ALA A 65 -3.89 11.26 -5.43
C ALA A 65 -5.25 10.56 -5.64
N GLU A 66 -6.13 11.21 -6.40
CA GLU A 66 -7.52 10.77 -6.61
C GLU A 66 -7.85 10.51 -8.08
N THR A 67 -6.88 10.66 -8.99
CA THR A 67 -7.12 10.41 -10.42
C THR A 67 -7.10 8.92 -10.74
N SER A 68 -8.04 8.46 -11.58
CA SER A 68 -8.11 7.05 -12.00
C SER A 68 -6.84 6.58 -12.72
N GLU A 69 -6.14 7.49 -13.39
CA GLU A 69 -4.85 7.24 -14.04
C GLU A 69 -3.76 6.91 -13.02
N GLU A 70 -3.59 7.74 -11.98
CA GLU A 70 -2.60 7.46 -10.92
C GLU A 70 -2.92 6.18 -10.15
N MET A 71 -4.21 5.91 -9.91
CA MET A 71 -4.65 4.68 -9.27
C MET A 71 -4.34 3.46 -10.15
N SER A 72 -4.64 3.53 -11.45
CA SER A 72 -4.30 2.45 -12.41
C SER A 72 -2.80 2.19 -12.44
N LEU A 73 -1.98 3.24 -12.53
CA LEU A 73 -0.51 3.11 -12.53
C LEU A 73 0.04 2.46 -11.26
N ALA A 74 -0.55 2.74 -10.10
CA ALA A 74 -0.18 2.08 -8.85
C ALA A 74 -0.51 0.58 -8.89
N MET A 75 -1.70 0.21 -9.39
CA MET A 75 -2.10 -1.18 -9.57
C MET A 75 -1.22 -1.89 -10.60
N ASP A 76 -0.86 -1.23 -11.71
CA ASP A 76 0.03 -1.77 -12.75
C ASP A 76 1.47 -2.00 -12.25
N CYS A 77 1.89 -1.30 -11.19
CA CYS A 77 3.16 -1.58 -10.50
C CYS A 77 3.12 -2.87 -9.66
N GLY A 78 1.94 -3.49 -9.50
CA GLY A 78 1.74 -4.69 -8.68
C GLY A 78 1.21 -4.39 -7.28
N ALA A 79 0.64 -3.21 -7.04
CA ALA A 79 -0.06 -2.96 -5.78
C ALA A 79 -1.28 -3.88 -5.67
N HIS A 80 -1.55 -4.34 -4.45
CA HIS A 80 -2.69 -5.19 -4.12
C HIS A 80 -3.88 -4.36 -3.63
N GLY A 81 -3.72 -3.05 -3.53
CA GLY A 81 -4.84 -2.13 -3.42
C GLY A 81 -4.45 -0.67 -3.39
N TYR A 82 -5.45 0.18 -3.55
CA TYR A 82 -5.30 1.63 -3.47
C TYR A 82 -6.38 2.25 -2.57
N ILE A 83 -5.95 3.04 -1.60
CA ILE A 83 -6.81 3.70 -0.63
C ILE A 83 -6.56 5.21 -0.70
N PRO A 84 -7.53 6.00 -1.20
CA PRO A 84 -7.47 7.45 -1.08
C PRO A 84 -7.42 7.87 0.40
N LYS A 85 -6.52 8.80 0.74
CA LYS A 85 -6.38 9.35 2.10
C LYS A 85 -7.61 10.12 2.61
N THR A 86 -8.55 10.42 1.73
CA THR A 86 -9.83 11.06 2.03
C THR A 86 -10.85 10.09 2.63
N LEU A 87 -10.60 8.78 2.59
CA LEU A 87 -11.49 7.77 3.14
C LEU A 87 -11.37 7.64 4.66
N ASP A 88 -12.50 7.29 5.30
CA ASP A 88 -12.57 7.06 6.74
C ASP A 88 -11.74 5.84 7.17
N SER A 89 -11.22 5.87 8.39
CA SER A 89 -10.38 4.80 8.97
C SER A 89 -11.05 3.42 8.94
N SER A 90 -12.38 3.35 9.02
CA SER A 90 -13.14 2.09 8.92
C SER A 90 -13.00 1.43 7.55
N VAL A 91 -12.93 2.24 6.48
CA VAL A 91 -12.73 1.76 5.12
C VAL A 91 -11.30 1.26 4.95
N VAL A 92 -10.32 1.96 5.53
CA VAL A 92 -8.92 1.53 5.54
C VAL A 92 -8.76 0.16 6.19
N VAL A 93 -9.36 -0.03 7.37
CA VAL A 93 -9.32 -1.33 8.08
C VAL A 93 -9.96 -2.45 7.24
N ASN A 94 -11.09 -2.17 6.58
CA ASN A 94 -11.75 -3.16 5.74
C ASN A 94 -10.94 -3.51 4.47
N ALA A 95 -10.27 -2.53 3.88
CA ALA A 95 -9.39 -2.73 2.73
C ALA A 95 -8.17 -3.58 3.12
N VAL A 96 -7.53 -3.26 4.26
CA VAL A 96 -6.41 -4.05 4.79
C VAL A 96 -6.82 -5.51 5.03
N ARG A 97 -8.00 -5.75 5.62
CA ARG A 97 -8.51 -7.11 5.86
C ARG A 97 -8.73 -7.91 4.58
N GLN A 98 -9.26 -7.28 3.53
CA GLN A 98 -9.42 -7.93 2.22
C GLN A 98 -8.06 -8.32 1.62
N VAL A 99 -7.08 -7.42 1.69
CA VAL A 99 -5.76 -7.68 1.10
C VAL A 99 -5.01 -8.77 1.86
N ILE A 100 -5.10 -8.80 3.19
CA ILE A 100 -4.56 -9.91 4.00
C ILE A 100 -5.25 -11.25 3.66
N ALA A 101 -6.54 -11.23 3.30
CA ALA A 101 -7.25 -12.42 2.82
C ALA A 101 -6.85 -12.86 1.39
N GLY A 102 -5.92 -12.15 0.74
CA GLY A 102 -5.44 -12.42 -0.61
C GLY A 102 -6.29 -11.78 -1.71
N GLU A 103 -7.19 -10.86 -1.35
CA GLU A 103 -8.01 -10.12 -2.32
C GLU A 103 -7.32 -8.82 -2.77
N ILE A 104 -7.79 -8.25 -3.88
CA ILE A 104 -7.35 -6.93 -4.35
C ILE A 104 -8.39 -5.89 -3.94
N TYR A 105 -7.96 -4.82 -3.28
CA TYR A 105 -8.85 -3.70 -2.93
C TYR A 105 -8.76 -2.58 -3.98
N LEU A 106 -9.86 -2.37 -4.71
CA LEU A 106 -10.00 -1.27 -5.66
C LEU A 106 -10.97 -0.20 -5.09
N PRO A 107 -10.60 1.08 -5.13
CA PRO A 107 -11.54 2.14 -4.78
C PRO A 107 -12.67 2.21 -5.83
N PRO A 108 -13.89 2.68 -5.48
CA PRO A 108 -15.03 2.72 -6.39
C PRO A 108 -14.79 3.51 -7.68
N THR A 109 -13.88 4.46 -7.65
CA THR A 109 -13.45 5.29 -8.79
C THR A 109 -12.58 4.52 -9.81
N LEU A 110 -12.17 3.29 -9.49
CA LEU A 110 -11.29 2.44 -10.30
C LEU A 110 -11.92 1.08 -10.64
N LEU A 111 -13.25 0.96 -10.58
CA LEU A 111 -13.94 -0.33 -10.76
C LEU A 111 -13.71 -1.00 -12.13
N ASP A 112 -13.33 -0.24 -13.15
CA ASP A 112 -13.08 -0.73 -14.51
C ASP A 112 -11.60 -1.07 -14.78
N TRP A 113 -10.74 -1.08 -13.76
CA TRP A 113 -9.33 -1.47 -13.95
C TRP A 113 -9.20 -2.98 -14.24
N ALA A 114 -8.37 -3.30 -15.24
CA ALA A 114 -8.01 -4.66 -15.61
C ALA A 114 -6.48 -4.77 -15.72
N PRO A 115 -5.86 -5.83 -15.17
CA PRO A 115 -4.41 -6.01 -15.23
C PRO A 115 -3.94 -6.23 -16.68
N GLY A 116 -2.98 -5.42 -17.12
CA GLY A 116 -2.28 -5.62 -18.41
C GLY A 116 -3.01 -5.12 -19.65
N GLY A 117 -3.62 -3.92 -19.57
CA GLY A 117 -4.18 -3.21 -20.72
C GLY A 117 -3.22 -3.04 -21.90
#